data_AF-A0A2T0PSX9-F1
#
_entry.id   AF-A0A2T0PSX9-F1
#
_cell.length_a   1.000
_cell.length_b   1.000
_cell.length_c   1.000
_cell.angle_alpha   90.00
_cell.angle_beta   90.00
_cell.angle_gamma   90.00
#
_symmetry.space_group_name_H-M   'P 1'
#
loop_
_entity.id
_entity.type
_entity.pdbx_description
1 polymer ?
#
loop_
_entity_poly.entity_id
_entity_poly.type
_entity_poly.pdbx_seq_one_letter_code
_entity_poly.pdbx_strand_id
1 'polypeptide(L)'
;MRDLDLFTDPWIPVVYADGRVGEVGVRQALEDAGAIRDVCAEDPTLTVALFRLLLAVAHRLCGPVDDGRWGDLYRGGLPLDALERIGAGRWRLLDPDRPFAQDPVEGTLNPVEKITAYGRAGGGGMTWARPTALSPAEAARWLVWCHAYDTGGIRGKHGGGREAGVPLGSVGRRTHTRLLGPDLGRTLLLNLAPGAEAPRGEGWWERTEPVTERRKDRSPAGMVDYLCWPSRRIRLVRDDDGMVRTVVVCAGDDLKSHPDPLIGRGQSASASHREVCARGLQFTVPGLYEDADAAPAVAGWLAARHHHVDGLIGVETTEMITNLHGATVEDTTRREIALPASALVPETAAHARLGRLVAMLKTAEDGIGEVTAKAYQRDREPVAAGAARAAVDAARPQWENDLRRLLRGGDDAERQAVDLFTAFVTDAAEQAMKVAAHETSNSHVVDLVGLVLWSSRRLCNEIAEIAEPAPA
;
A
#
# COMPACT_ATOMS: atom_id res chain seq x y z
N MET A 1 -11.67 -28.28 -18.78
CA MET A 1 -10.43 -27.97 -18.02
C MET A 1 -10.66 -28.25 -16.55
N ARG A 2 -9.63 -28.70 -15.81
CA ARG A 2 -9.71 -28.79 -14.34
C ARG A 2 -9.94 -27.39 -13.76
N ASP A 3 -10.71 -27.30 -12.68
CA ASP A 3 -10.86 -26.06 -11.92
C ASP A 3 -9.58 -25.73 -11.14
N LEU A 4 -9.33 -24.44 -10.94
CA LEU A 4 -8.13 -23.94 -10.26
C LEU A 4 -8.28 -24.08 -8.74
N ASP A 5 -7.43 -24.87 -8.10
CA ASP A 5 -7.32 -24.96 -6.65
C ASP A 5 -6.29 -23.95 -6.14
N LEU A 6 -6.74 -22.84 -5.59
CA LEU A 6 -5.89 -21.71 -5.17
C LEU A 6 -4.91 -22.06 -4.04
N PHE A 7 -5.12 -23.20 -3.36
CA PHE A 7 -4.19 -23.64 -2.33
C PHE A 7 -2.91 -24.22 -2.95
N THR A 8 -3.04 -25.00 -4.02
CA THR A 8 -1.93 -25.76 -4.61
C THR A 8 -1.48 -25.24 -5.97
N ASP A 9 -2.42 -24.80 -6.80
CA ASP A 9 -2.15 -24.37 -8.16
C ASP A 9 -1.55 -22.95 -8.16
N PRO A 10 -0.67 -22.62 -9.12
CA PRO A 10 0.00 -21.33 -9.17
C PRO A 10 -0.93 -20.19 -9.60
N TRP A 11 -0.95 -19.09 -8.84
CA TRP A 11 -1.71 -17.88 -9.18
C TRP A 11 -1.23 -16.60 -8.49
N ILE A 12 -0.48 -16.72 -7.39
CA ILE A 12 0.09 -15.59 -6.63
C ILE A 12 1.46 -15.26 -7.22
N PRO A 13 1.65 -14.09 -7.84
CA PRO A 13 2.94 -13.68 -8.37
C PRO A 13 3.91 -13.30 -7.25
N VAL A 14 5.11 -13.86 -7.31
CA VAL A 14 6.16 -13.69 -6.29
C VAL A 14 7.50 -13.41 -6.95
N VAL A 15 8.39 -12.75 -6.20
CA VAL A 15 9.81 -12.63 -6.54
C VAL A 15 10.62 -13.37 -5.48
N TYR A 16 11.47 -14.29 -5.91
CA TYR A 16 12.42 -15.00 -5.05
C TYR A 16 13.63 -14.13 -4.72
N ALA A 17 14.34 -14.48 -3.65
CA ALA A 17 15.55 -13.75 -3.21
C ALA A 17 16.67 -13.76 -4.26
N ASP A 18 16.69 -14.76 -5.16
CA ASP A 18 17.61 -14.86 -6.30
C ASP A 18 17.20 -13.98 -7.50
N GLY A 19 16.09 -13.24 -7.39
CA GLY A 19 15.54 -12.38 -8.46
C GLY A 19 14.63 -13.11 -9.45
N ARG A 20 14.45 -14.43 -9.33
CA ARG A 20 13.52 -15.19 -10.16
C ARG A 20 12.09 -14.76 -9.86
N VAL A 21 11.30 -14.54 -10.92
CA VAL A 21 9.87 -14.30 -10.83
C VAL A 21 9.12 -15.63 -11.01
N GLY A 22 7.99 -15.80 -10.34
CA GLY A 22 7.15 -16.98 -10.49
C GLY A 22 5.73 -16.75 -10.01
N GLU A 23 4.86 -17.73 -10.27
CA GLU A 23 3.53 -17.81 -9.67
C GLU A 23 3.45 -19.07 -8.81
N VAL A 24 2.86 -18.93 -7.62
CA VAL A 24 2.74 -20.01 -6.63
C VAL A 24 1.32 -20.10 -6.08
N GLY A 25 0.94 -21.26 -5.54
CA GLY A 25 -0.27 -21.42 -4.74
C GLY A 25 -0.06 -20.95 -3.31
N VAL A 26 -1.13 -20.87 -2.50
CA VAL A 26 -1.03 -20.44 -1.09
C VAL A 26 -0.11 -21.37 -0.28
N ARG A 27 -0.18 -22.69 -0.50
CA ARG A 27 0.69 -23.68 0.15
C ARG A 27 2.16 -23.35 -0.10
N GLN A 28 2.54 -23.26 -1.38
CA GLN A 28 3.92 -23.03 -1.76
C GLN A 28 4.42 -21.64 -1.32
N ALA A 29 3.57 -20.61 -1.33
CA ALA A 29 3.94 -19.30 -0.80
C ALA A 29 4.36 -19.33 0.68
N LEU A 30 3.78 -20.26 1.47
CA LEU A 30 4.07 -20.43 2.90
C LEU A 30 5.24 -21.40 3.14
N GLU A 31 5.35 -22.46 2.34
CA GLU A 31 6.48 -23.42 2.38
C GLU A 31 7.80 -22.75 1.92
N ASP A 32 7.76 -21.99 0.82
CA ASP A 32 8.90 -21.26 0.26
C ASP A 32 9.08 -19.86 0.89
N ALA A 33 8.38 -19.53 1.97
CA ALA A 33 8.32 -18.17 2.52
C ALA A 33 9.70 -17.59 2.91
N GLY A 34 10.68 -18.44 3.24
CA GLY A 34 12.06 -18.03 3.51
C GLY A 34 12.94 -17.82 2.27
N ALA A 35 12.49 -18.27 1.10
CA ALA A 35 13.16 -18.09 -0.19
C ALA A 35 12.50 -17.02 -1.07
N ILE A 36 11.22 -16.70 -0.80
CA ILE A 36 10.47 -15.64 -1.46
C ILE A 36 10.83 -14.31 -0.81
N ARG A 37 11.24 -13.33 -1.61
CA ARG A 37 11.52 -11.97 -1.16
C ARG A 37 10.21 -11.23 -0.85
N ASP A 38 9.27 -11.20 -1.80
CA ASP A 38 8.00 -10.51 -1.65
C ASP A 38 6.94 -11.04 -2.64
N VAL A 39 5.67 -10.79 -2.33
CA VAL A 39 4.57 -10.85 -3.31
C VAL A 39 4.71 -9.65 -4.25
N CYS A 40 4.56 -9.85 -5.55
CA CYS A 40 4.74 -8.77 -6.52
C CYS A 40 3.74 -8.92 -7.66
N ALA A 41 2.57 -8.30 -7.51
CA ALA A 41 1.52 -8.31 -8.53
C ALA A 41 1.65 -7.13 -9.50
N GLU A 42 0.81 -7.15 -10.55
CA GLU A 42 0.76 -6.13 -11.60
C GLU A 42 0.34 -4.73 -11.12
N ASP A 43 -0.22 -4.64 -9.91
CA ASP A 43 -0.64 -3.39 -9.28
C ASP A 43 -0.27 -3.40 -7.78
N PRO A 44 0.16 -2.26 -7.19
CA PRO A 44 0.49 -2.17 -5.78
C PRO A 44 -0.65 -2.58 -4.83
N THR A 45 -1.88 -2.15 -5.12
CA THR A 45 -3.04 -2.45 -4.27
C THR A 45 -3.45 -3.91 -4.42
N LEU A 46 -3.22 -4.52 -5.58
CA LEU A 46 -3.35 -5.97 -5.75
C LEU A 46 -2.31 -6.75 -4.95
N THR A 47 -1.06 -6.28 -4.91
CA THR A 47 -0.01 -6.86 -4.06
C THR A 47 -0.44 -6.87 -2.59
N VAL A 48 -0.98 -5.75 -2.09
CA VAL A 48 -1.52 -5.67 -0.73
C VAL A 48 -2.69 -6.62 -0.51
N ALA A 49 -3.62 -6.72 -1.47
CA ALA A 49 -4.78 -7.60 -1.32
C ALA A 49 -4.37 -9.08 -1.20
N LEU A 50 -3.40 -9.52 -2.00
CA LEU A 50 -2.84 -10.88 -1.92
C LEU A 50 -2.04 -11.10 -0.64
N PHE A 51 -1.25 -10.10 -0.23
CA PHE A 51 -0.53 -10.15 1.04
C PHE A 51 -1.49 -10.30 2.24
N ARG A 52 -2.62 -9.59 2.24
CA ARG A 52 -3.66 -9.70 3.30
C ARG A 52 -4.28 -11.09 3.35
N LEU A 53 -4.47 -11.75 2.21
CA LEU A 53 -4.92 -13.15 2.17
C LEU A 53 -3.89 -14.07 2.82
N LEU A 54 -2.61 -13.94 2.47
CA LEU A 54 -1.53 -14.72 3.08
C LEU A 54 -1.39 -14.43 4.58
N LEU A 55 -1.57 -13.17 4.99
CA LEU A 55 -1.57 -12.78 6.39
C LEU A 55 -2.74 -13.41 7.17
N ALA A 56 -3.92 -13.52 6.57
CA ALA A 56 -5.06 -14.23 7.17
C ALA A 56 -4.75 -15.72 7.39
N VAL A 57 -4.06 -16.36 6.44
CA VAL A 57 -3.60 -17.74 6.59
C VAL A 57 -2.49 -17.84 7.64
N ALA A 58 -1.55 -16.89 7.68
CA ALA A 58 -0.51 -16.82 8.70
C ALA A 58 -1.08 -16.67 10.11
N HIS A 59 -2.15 -15.88 10.29
CA HIS A 59 -2.90 -15.83 11.55
C HIS A 59 -3.46 -17.19 11.96
N ARG A 60 -3.94 -17.99 11.00
CA ARG A 60 -4.42 -19.36 11.26
C ARG A 60 -3.30 -20.34 11.59
N LEU A 61 -2.15 -20.23 10.93
CA LEU A 61 -0.96 -21.05 11.20
C LEU A 61 -0.37 -20.74 12.59
N CYS A 62 -0.09 -19.47 12.85
CA CYS A 62 0.64 -19.04 14.05
C CYS A 62 -0.23 -19.08 15.32
N GLY A 63 -1.55 -18.93 15.19
CA GLY A 63 -2.44 -18.80 16.34
C GLY A 63 -2.27 -17.46 17.08
N PRO A 64 -2.80 -17.34 18.31
CA PRO A 64 -2.44 -16.23 19.18
C PRO A 64 -0.96 -16.29 19.53
N VAL A 65 -0.26 -15.18 19.32
CA VAL A 65 1.17 -15.04 19.60
C VAL A 65 1.36 -14.02 20.72
N ASP A 66 1.98 -14.44 21.82
CA ASP A 66 2.55 -13.52 22.78
C ASP A 66 3.95 -13.08 22.31
N ASP A 67 4.62 -12.25 23.12
CA ASP A 67 5.94 -11.73 22.77
C ASP A 67 6.99 -12.82 22.56
N GLY A 68 7.09 -13.76 23.51
CA GLY A 68 8.07 -14.83 23.47
C GLY A 68 7.86 -15.75 22.27
N ARG A 69 6.61 -16.17 22.05
CA ARG A 69 6.25 -17.00 20.88
C ARG A 69 6.51 -16.26 19.58
N TRP A 70 6.22 -14.97 19.50
CA TRP A 70 6.52 -14.18 18.31
C TRP A 70 8.03 -14.15 18.03
N GLY A 71 8.87 -13.93 19.06
CA GLY A 71 10.32 -13.96 18.91
C GLY A 71 10.87 -15.33 18.47
N ASP A 72 10.30 -16.42 18.97
CA ASP A 72 10.66 -17.78 18.54
C ASP A 72 10.27 -18.05 17.09
N LEU A 73 9.07 -17.63 16.68
CA LEU A 73 8.63 -17.73 15.27
C LEU A 73 9.48 -16.84 14.36
N TYR A 74 9.84 -15.63 14.78
CA TYR A 74 10.66 -14.73 13.96
C TYR A 74 12.05 -15.32 13.66
N ARG A 75 12.63 -16.02 14.64
CA ARG A 75 13.89 -16.76 14.46
C ARG A 75 13.70 -18.06 13.67
N GLY A 76 12.65 -18.83 13.98
CA GLY A 76 12.44 -20.19 13.50
C GLY A 76 11.67 -20.34 12.18
N GLY A 77 10.92 -19.31 11.75
CA GLY A 77 10.03 -19.35 10.60
C GLY A 77 8.57 -19.67 10.95
N LEU A 78 7.74 -19.79 9.92
CA LEU A 78 6.30 -20.08 10.06
C LEU A 78 6.06 -21.53 10.53
N PRO A 79 5.08 -21.78 11.41
CA PRO A 79 4.71 -23.13 11.82
C PRO A 79 3.78 -23.76 10.77
N LEU A 80 4.30 -24.72 10.00
CA LEU A 80 3.59 -25.31 8.85
C LEU A 80 2.78 -26.57 9.21
N ASP A 81 2.71 -26.94 10.49
CA ASP A 81 2.01 -28.14 10.97
C ASP A 81 0.50 -28.13 10.67
N ALA A 82 -0.11 -26.95 10.66
CA ALA A 82 -1.54 -26.78 10.38
C ALA A 82 -1.87 -26.69 8.87
N LEU A 83 -0.88 -26.75 7.97
CA LEU A 83 -1.06 -26.47 6.55
C LEU A 83 -2.01 -27.47 5.87
N GLU A 84 -1.93 -28.76 6.21
CA GLU A 84 -2.86 -29.78 5.68
C GLU A 84 -4.31 -29.50 6.05
N ARG A 85 -4.57 -29.09 7.30
CA ARG A 85 -5.93 -28.75 7.76
C ARG A 85 -6.46 -27.52 7.04
N ILE A 86 -5.62 -26.52 6.80
CA ILE A 86 -6.00 -25.31 6.05
C ILE A 86 -6.28 -25.67 4.59
N GLY A 87 -5.47 -26.54 4.00
CA GLY A 87 -5.63 -27.02 2.63
C GLY A 87 -6.91 -27.82 2.39
N ALA A 88 -7.45 -28.48 3.41
CA ALA A 88 -8.76 -29.12 3.36
C ALA A 88 -9.95 -28.13 3.31
N GLY A 89 -9.67 -26.83 3.39
CA GLY A 89 -10.66 -25.76 3.21
C GLY A 89 -11.15 -25.63 1.77
N ARG A 90 -12.02 -24.64 1.55
CA ARG A 90 -12.55 -24.34 0.22
C ARG A 90 -11.58 -23.45 -0.55
N TRP A 91 -10.85 -24.01 -1.49
CA TRP A 91 -9.86 -23.26 -2.28
C TRP A 91 -10.11 -23.27 -3.77
N ARG A 92 -11.09 -24.03 -4.23
CA ARG A 92 -11.49 -24.10 -5.63
C ARG A 92 -12.16 -22.81 -6.06
N LEU A 93 -11.61 -22.18 -7.11
CA LEU A 93 -12.09 -20.89 -7.59
C LEU A 93 -13.53 -20.99 -8.10
N LEU A 94 -13.87 -22.02 -8.86
CA LEU A 94 -15.18 -22.17 -9.51
C LEU A 94 -15.86 -23.46 -9.04
N ASP A 95 -15.71 -23.80 -7.76
CA ASP A 95 -16.44 -24.90 -7.15
C ASP A 95 -17.94 -24.73 -7.43
N PRO A 96 -18.65 -25.78 -7.91
CA PRO A 96 -20.06 -25.67 -8.29
C PRO A 96 -20.97 -25.20 -7.15
N ASP A 97 -20.64 -25.59 -5.91
CA ASP A 97 -21.50 -25.35 -4.75
C ASP A 97 -20.91 -24.27 -3.83
N ARG A 98 -19.59 -24.23 -3.67
CA ARG A 98 -18.92 -23.41 -2.66
C ARG A 98 -17.66 -22.72 -3.22
N PRO A 99 -17.78 -21.87 -4.26
CA PRO A 99 -16.63 -21.24 -4.91
C PRO A 99 -15.89 -20.31 -3.96
N PHE A 100 -14.56 -20.28 -4.05
CA PHE A 100 -13.72 -19.43 -3.21
C PHE A 100 -14.08 -17.96 -3.36
N ALA A 101 -14.32 -17.29 -2.24
CA ALA A 101 -14.62 -15.85 -2.13
C ALA A 101 -15.74 -15.35 -3.08
N GLN A 102 -16.63 -16.24 -3.51
CA GLN A 102 -17.73 -15.93 -4.42
C GLN A 102 -19.05 -16.36 -3.82
N ASP A 103 -20.12 -15.79 -4.36
CA ASP A 103 -21.48 -16.07 -3.95
C ASP A 103 -22.31 -16.45 -5.18
N PRO A 104 -23.33 -17.31 -5.05
CA PRO A 104 -24.23 -17.69 -6.14
C PRO A 104 -25.21 -16.54 -6.46
N VAL A 105 -24.69 -15.33 -6.66
CA VAL A 105 -25.49 -14.14 -6.88
C VAL A 105 -25.98 -14.04 -8.32
N GLU A 106 -27.27 -13.78 -8.44
CA GLU A 106 -27.89 -13.34 -9.68
C GLU A 106 -27.84 -11.82 -9.77
N GLY A 107 -27.60 -11.31 -10.99
CA GLY A 107 -27.47 -9.88 -11.23
C GLY A 107 -27.03 -9.58 -12.66
N THR A 108 -26.82 -8.30 -12.94
CA THR A 108 -26.36 -7.85 -14.25
C THR A 108 -24.97 -8.41 -14.55
N LEU A 109 -24.82 -9.05 -15.71
CA LEU A 109 -23.52 -9.45 -16.24
C LEU A 109 -22.75 -8.20 -16.67
N ASN A 110 -21.51 -8.10 -16.23
CA ASN A 110 -20.61 -7.01 -16.56
C ASN A 110 -19.35 -7.54 -17.23
N PRO A 111 -18.67 -6.72 -18.04
CA PRO A 111 -17.31 -7.01 -18.47
C PRO A 111 -16.37 -7.20 -17.27
N VAL A 112 -15.41 -8.12 -17.40
CA VAL A 112 -14.47 -8.49 -16.33
C VAL A 112 -13.65 -7.32 -15.80
N GLU A 113 -13.38 -6.30 -16.62
CA GLU A 113 -12.66 -5.09 -16.19
C GLU A 113 -13.28 -4.45 -14.93
N LYS A 114 -14.58 -4.63 -14.65
CA LYS A 114 -15.25 -4.03 -13.49
C LYS A 114 -14.75 -4.51 -12.13
N ILE A 115 -14.02 -5.63 -12.06
CA ILE A 115 -13.38 -6.10 -10.82
C ILE A 115 -11.89 -5.73 -10.74
N THR A 116 -11.41 -4.88 -11.64
CA THR A 116 -10.01 -4.46 -11.72
C THR A 116 -9.84 -2.98 -11.40
N ALA A 117 -8.65 -2.57 -10.94
CA ALA A 117 -8.31 -1.16 -10.78
C ALA A 117 -8.46 -0.40 -12.13
N TYR A 118 -8.10 -1.06 -13.24
CA TYR A 118 -8.20 -0.55 -14.61
C TYR A 118 -9.62 -0.24 -15.08
N GLY A 119 -10.57 -1.11 -14.81
CA GLY A 119 -11.98 -0.83 -15.13
C GLY A 119 -12.65 0.14 -14.15
N ARG A 120 -12.00 0.48 -13.03
CA ARG A 120 -12.43 1.54 -12.12
C ARG A 120 -11.77 2.90 -12.38
N ALA A 121 -10.80 2.97 -13.29
CA ALA A 121 -10.15 4.21 -13.65
C ALA A 121 -11.13 5.24 -14.22
N GLY A 122 -11.08 6.48 -13.73
CA GLY A 122 -11.86 7.61 -14.24
C GLY A 122 -11.41 8.01 -15.66
N GLY A 123 -12.30 8.64 -16.44
CA GLY A 123 -12.01 9.06 -17.82
C GLY A 123 -11.03 10.23 -18.00
N GLY A 124 -10.21 10.52 -16.98
CA GLY A 124 -9.24 11.63 -16.98
C GLY A 124 -7.85 11.16 -17.37
N GLY A 125 -7.46 11.36 -18.63
CA GLY A 125 -6.07 11.50 -19.06
C GLY A 125 -5.16 10.26 -19.14
N MET A 126 -5.37 9.22 -18.34
CA MET A 126 -4.58 7.97 -18.40
C MET A 126 -5.38 6.83 -19.04
N THR A 127 -4.94 6.34 -20.19
CA THR A 127 -5.48 5.13 -20.82
C THR A 127 -4.82 3.89 -20.23
N TRP A 128 -5.27 3.45 -19.07
CA TRP A 128 -4.95 2.10 -18.59
C TRP A 128 -5.59 1.07 -19.54
N ALA A 129 -4.79 0.14 -20.06
CA ALA A 129 -5.31 -0.94 -20.89
C ALA A 129 -6.25 -1.80 -20.05
N ARG A 130 -7.52 -1.88 -20.46
CA ARG A 130 -8.53 -2.64 -19.71
C ARG A 130 -8.58 -4.08 -20.21
N PRO A 131 -8.52 -5.07 -19.31
CA PRO A 131 -8.59 -6.46 -19.72
C PRO A 131 -10.00 -6.79 -20.23
N THR A 132 -10.07 -7.37 -21.42
CA THR A 132 -11.32 -7.87 -22.01
C THR A 132 -11.61 -9.32 -21.63
N ALA A 133 -10.57 -10.06 -21.21
CA ALA A 133 -10.62 -11.42 -20.71
C ALA A 133 -9.51 -11.62 -19.67
N LEU A 134 -9.77 -12.44 -18.66
CA LEU A 134 -8.78 -12.88 -17.68
C LEU A 134 -8.69 -14.41 -17.67
N SER A 135 -7.48 -14.95 -17.47
CA SER A 135 -7.31 -16.33 -17.05
C SER A 135 -7.92 -16.57 -15.66
N PRO A 136 -8.21 -17.81 -15.26
CA PRO A 136 -8.67 -18.10 -13.90
C PRO A 136 -7.74 -17.58 -12.80
N ALA A 137 -6.42 -17.63 -12.99
CA ALA A 137 -5.44 -17.13 -12.03
C ALA A 137 -5.51 -15.61 -11.87
N GLU A 138 -5.60 -14.86 -12.98
CA GLU A 138 -5.79 -13.41 -12.96
C GLU A 138 -7.16 -13.03 -12.37
N ALA A 139 -8.22 -13.77 -12.73
CA ALA A 139 -9.55 -13.53 -12.17
C ALA A 139 -9.58 -13.76 -10.64
N ALA A 140 -8.85 -14.76 -10.13
CA ALA A 140 -8.69 -14.98 -8.70
C ALA A 140 -7.97 -13.81 -7.99
N ARG A 141 -6.91 -13.29 -8.60
CA ARG A 141 -6.22 -12.08 -8.09
C ARG A 141 -7.16 -10.89 -7.97
N TRP A 142 -7.88 -10.58 -9.05
CA TRP A 142 -8.81 -9.45 -9.08
C TRP A 142 -10.06 -9.66 -8.22
N LEU A 143 -10.49 -10.91 -8.00
CA LEU A 143 -11.52 -11.25 -7.02
C LEU A 143 -11.10 -10.84 -5.61
N VAL A 144 -9.89 -11.22 -5.18
CA VAL A 144 -9.34 -10.84 -3.86
C VAL A 144 -9.20 -9.32 -3.74
N TRP A 145 -8.68 -8.67 -4.79
CA TRP A 145 -8.59 -7.21 -4.84
C TRP A 145 -9.95 -6.52 -4.71
N CYS A 146 -10.98 -7.01 -5.41
CA CYS A 146 -12.30 -6.38 -5.43
C CYS A 146 -12.96 -6.38 -4.04
N HIS A 147 -12.70 -7.40 -3.21
CA HIS A 147 -13.12 -7.37 -1.80
C HIS A 147 -12.37 -6.34 -0.96
N ALA A 148 -11.10 -6.08 -1.25
CA ALA A 148 -10.26 -5.17 -0.47
C ALA A 148 -10.40 -3.69 -0.90
N TYR A 149 -10.41 -3.43 -2.20
CA TYR A 149 -10.17 -2.09 -2.76
C TYR A 149 -11.29 -1.56 -3.66
N ASP A 150 -12.35 -2.32 -3.98
CA ASP A 150 -13.35 -1.81 -4.94
C ASP A 150 -13.91 -0.43 -4.56
N THR A 151 -14.15 0.39 -5.58
CA THR A 151 -14.65 1.76 -5.39
C THR A 151 -16.03 1.77 -4.72
N GLY A 152 -16.44 2.90 -4.15
CA GLY A 152 -17.77 3.10 -3.55
C GLY A 152 -18.80 3.71 -4.50
N GLY A 153 -20.01 3.97 -3.99
CA GLY A 153 -21.09 4.66 -4.71
C GLY A 153 -22.22 3.71 -5.14
N ILE A 154 -22.64 3.78 -6.40
CA ILE A 154 -23.75 2.96 -6.91
C ILE A 154 -23.22 1.62 -7.43
N ARG A 155 -23.68 0.49 -6.88
CA ARG A 155 -23.30 -0.86 -7.32
C ARG A 155 -24.50 -1.69 -7.76
N GLY A 156 -24.25 -2.83 -8.39
CA GLY A 156 -25.29 -3.81 -8.66
C GLY A 156 -25.91 -4.33 -7.37
N LYS A 157 -27.19 -4.68 -7.42
CA LYS A 157 -27.92 -5.33 -6.33
C LYS A 157 -28.16 -6.81 -6.69
N HIS A 158 -28.10 -7.69 -5.69
CA HIS A 158 -28.53 -9.07 -5.86
C HIS A 158 -30.00 -9.13 -6.32
N GLY A 159 -30.31 -10.03 -7.27
CA GLY A 159 -31.64 -10.13 -7.87
C GLY A 159 -31.96 -9.04 -8.90
N GLY A 160 -31.00 -8.17 -9.22
CA GLY A 160 -31.13 -7.11 -10.22
C GLY A 160 -31.34 -5.70 -9.65
N GLY A 161 -31.05 -4.70 -10.48
CA GLY A 161 -31.13 -3.29 -10.12
C GLY A 161 -29.82 -2.72 -9.57
N ARG A 162 -29.93 -1.58 -8.88
CA ARG A 162 -28.79 -0.83 -8.34
C ARG A 162 -29.00 -0.47 -6.88
N GLU A 163 -27.90 -0.46 -6.13
CA GLU A 163 -27.82 -0.10 -4.73
C GLU A 163 -26.93 1.15 -4.60
N ALA A 164 -27.41 2.18 -3.91
CA ALA A 164 -26.68 3.43 -3.70
C ALA A 164 -25.98 3.44 -2.33
N GLY A 165 -25.01 4.34 -2.15
CA GLY A 165 -24.32 4.51 -0.87
C GLY A 165 -23.46 3.31 -0.45
N VAL A 166 -23.04 2.47 -1.40
CA VAL A 166 -22.18 1.32 -1.11
C VAL A 166 -20.79 1.83 -0.73
N PRO A 167 -20.26 1.44 0.44
CA PRO A 167 -18.94 1.89 0.87
C PRO A 167 -17.84 1.32 -0.03
N LEU A 168 -16.67 1.94 0.05
CA LEU A 168 -15.44 1.37 -0.53
C LEU A 168 -15.15 -0.02 0.05
N GLY A 169 -14.28 -0.76 -0.62
CA GLY A 169 -13.69 -1.98 -0.09
C GLY A 169 -13.05 -1.75 1.29
N SER A 170 -12.78 -2.84 2.00
CA SER A 170 -12.32 -2.82 3.39
C SER A 170 -11.09 -1.95 3.67
N VAL A 171 -10.27 -1.63 2.66
CA VAL A 171 -9.08 -0.77 2.78
C VAL A 171 -9.01 0.38 1.75
N GLY A 172 -10.01 0.55 0.88
CA GLY A 172 -9.91 1.37 -0.34
C GLY A 172 -9.80 2.91 -0.20
N ARG A 173 -9.68 3.47 1.00
CA ARG A 173 -9.53 4.92 1.24
C ARG A 173 -8.42 5.29 2.22
N ARG A 174 -7.57 4.31 2.51
CA ARG A 174 -6.62 4.30 3.63
C ARG A 174 -5.23 3.99 3.11
N THR A 175 -4.23 4.60 3.72
CA THR A 175 -2.84 4.23 3.47
C THR A 175 -2.55 2.92 4.18
N HIS A 176 -2.17 1.91 3.41
CA HIS A 176 -1.82 0.61 3.93
C HIS A 176 -0.32 0.55 4.18
N THR A 177 0.08 0.23 5.39
CA THR A 177 1.48 0.14 5.82
C THR A 177 1.87 -1.31 6.07
N ARG A 178 2.85 -1.81 5.32
CA ARG A 178 3.46 -3.13 5.50
C ARG A 178 4.89 -2.99 6.01
N LEU A 179 5.24 -3.81 6.99
CA LEU A 179 6.62 -3.97 7.43
C LEU A 179 7.27 -5.12 6.65
N LEU A 180 8.32 -4.84 5.89
CA LEU A 180 9.02 -5.82 5.06
C LEU A 180 10.22 -6.39 5.83
N GLY A 181 10.27 -7.72 5.92
CA GLY A 181 11.42 -8.45 6.42
C GLY A 181 12.38 -8.83 5.29
N PRO A 182 13.44 -9.60 5.60
CA PRO A 182 14.37 -10.10 4.58
C PRO A 182 13.75 -11.14 3.63
N ASP A 183 12.61 -11.73 4.01
CA ASP A 183 11.83 -12.68 3.23
C ASP A 183 10.33 -12.57 3.54
N LEU A 184 9.49 -13.28 2.78
CA LEU A 184 8.04 -13.25 2.92
C LEU A 184 7.59 -13.80 4.28
N GLY A 185 8.27 -14.80 4.83
CA GLY A 185 7.94 -15.38 6.14
C GLY A 185 8.09 -14.37 7.26
N ARG A 186 9.23 -13.66 7.31
CA ARG A 186 9.49 -12.59 8.26
C ARG A 186 8.62 -11.37 8.00
N THR A 187 8.32 -11.07 6.74
CA THR A 187 7.33 -10.05 6.39
C THR A 187 5.95 -10.38 6.98
N LEU A 188 5.46 -11.61 6.83
CA LEU A 188 4.19 -12.04 7.43
C LEU A 188 4.22 -11.93 8.96
N LEU A 189 5.32 -12.34 9.60
CA LEU A 189 5.46 -12.28 11.06
C LEU A 189 5.54 -10.83 11.58
N LEU A 190 6.23 -9.92 10.90
CA LEU A 190 6.28 -8.49 11.28
C LEU A 190 4.89 -7.84 11.25
N ASN A 191 4.02 -8.29 10.34
CA ASN A 191 2.67 -7.77 10.19
C ASN A 191 1.62 -8.60 10.96
N LEU A 192 2.03 -9.62 11.71
CA LEU A 192 1.18 -10.44 12.57
C LEU A 192 0.87 -9.72 13.89
N ALA A 193 0.48 -8.45 13.84
CA ALA A 193 0.20 -7.65 15.02
C ALA A 193 -0.85 -8.36 15.90
N PRO A 194 -0.56 -8.67 17.16
CA PRO A 194 -1.49 -9.31 18.05
C PRO A 194 -2.33 -8.30 18.80
N GLY A 195 -3.45 -8.83 19.23
CA GLY A 195 -4.50 -8.17 19.98
C GLY A 195 -5.54 -9.22 20.34
N ALA A 196 -6.55 -8.81 21.11
CA ALA A 196 -7.59 -9.69 21.66
C ALA A 196 -8.44 -10.45 20.62
N GLU A 197 -8.23 -10.19 19.33
CA GLU A 197 -8.94 -10.80 18.19
C GLU A 197 -8.14 -11.90 17.46
N ALA A 198 -7.02 -12.34 18.05
CA ALA A 198 -6.19 -13.44 17.56
C ALA A 198 -6.99 -14.72 17.22
N PRO A 199 -6.54 -15.45 16.19
CA PRO A 199 -7.28 -15.56 14.94
C PRO A 199 -8.76 -15.89 15.18
N ARG A 200 -9.61 -14.89 15.35
CA ARG A 200 -11.07 -15.06 15.39
C ARG A 200 -11.70 -14.76 14.03
N GLY A 201 -12.91 -15.27 13.83
CA GLY A 201 -13.64 -15.17 12.57
C GLY A 201 -13.22 -16.22 11.53
N GLU A 202 -13.85 -16.23 10.36
CA GLU A 202 -13.62 -17.25 9.33
C GLU A 202 -13.03 -16.62 8.08
N GLY A 203 -11.95 -17.23 7.58
CA GLY A 203 -11.42 -16.93 6.25
C GLY A 203 -12.39 -17.40 5.15
N TRP A 204 -12.20 -16.94 3.91
CA TRP A 204 -13.07 -17.36 2.79
C TRP A 204 -13.10 -18.89 2.61
N TRP A 205 -11.96 -19.55 2.85
CA TRP A 205 -11.81 -21.00 2.76
C TRP A 205 -12.49 -21.77 3.91
N GLU A 206 -12.76 -21.11 5.04
CA GLU A 206 -13.31 -21.75 6.26
C GLU A 206 -14.83 -21.66 6.33
N ARG A 207 -15.40 -20.60 5.74
CA ARG A 207 -16.84 -20.31 5.82
C ARG A 207 -17.68 -21.52 5.43
N THR A 208 -18.64 -21.87 6.28
CA THR A 208 -19.53 -23.02 6.02
C THR A 208 -20.82 -22.59 5.36
N GLU A 209 -21.34 -21.43 5.74
CA GLU A 209 -22.54 -20.84 5.15
C GLU A 209 -22.20 -20.05 3.87
N PRO A 210 -23.02 -20.17 2.79
CA PRO A 210 -22.93 -19.26 1.66
C PRO A 210 -23.28 -17.85 2.13
N VAL A 211 -22.61 -16.82 1.60
CA VAL A 211 -22.96 -15.46 1.99
C VAL A 211 -24.31 -15.14 1.37
N THR A 212 -25.29 -14.84 2.22
CA THR A 212 -26.66 -14.61 1.77
C THR A 212 -26.77 -13.30 0.98
N GLU A 213 -27.85 -13.20 0.20
CA GLU A 213 -28.24 -12.00 -0.56
C GLU A 213 -28.36 -10.74 0.32
N ARG A 214 -28.66 -10.93 1.60
CA ARG A 214 -28.85 -9.84 2.55
C ARG A 214 -27.51 -9.34 3.05
N ARG A 215 -27.19 -8.09 2.70
CA ARG A 215 -26.07 -7.35 3.29
C ARG A 215 -26.22 -7.35 4.82
N LYS A 216 -25.18 -7.80 5.51
CA LYS A 216 -25.13 -7.74 6.96
C LYS A 216 -24.40 -6.46 7.35
N ASP A 217 -25.00 -5.73 8.28
CA ASP A 217 -24.39 -4.59 8.94
C ASP A 217 -23.77 -5.06 10.26
N ARG A 218 -22.51 -5.54 10.20
CA ARG A 218 -21.86 -6.25 11.30
C ARG A 218 -20.40 -5.83 11.47
N SER A 219 -19.87 -6.02 12.66
CA SER A 219 -18.43 -5.93 12.89
C SER A 219 -17.76 -7.27 12.55
N PRO A 220 -16.47 -7.27 12.15
CA PRO A 220 -15.73 -8.51 12.01
C PRO A 220 -15.67 -9.28 13.31
N ALA A 221 -15.73 -10.61 13.22
CA ALA A 221 -15.60 -11.48 14.37
C ALA A 221 -14.15 -11.55 14.89
N GLY A 222 -13.20 -11.14 14.04
CA GLY A 222 -11.79 -10.93 14.35
C GLY A 222 -10.96 -10.73 13.10
N MET A 223 -9.64 -10.76 13.27
CA MET A 223 -8.69 -10.40 12.21
C MET A 223 -8.81 -11.25 10.94
N VAL A 224 -9.06 -12.56 11.06
CA VAL A 224 -9.15 -13.44 9.88
C VAL A 224 -10.39 -13.09 9.04
N ASP A 225 -11.54 -12.85 9.69
CA ASP A 225 -12.77 -12.41 9.01
C ASP A 225 -12.62 -10.99 8.44
N TYR A 226 -11.88 -10.10 9.10
CA TYR A 226 -11.60 -8.76 8.60
C TYR A 226 -10.70 -8.76 7.36
N LEU A 227 -9.61 -9.52 7.36
CA LEU A 227 -8.72 -9.65 6.21
C LEU A 227 -9.43 -10.30 5.00
N CYS A 228 -10.43 -11.15 5.27
CA CYS A 228 -11.32 -11.76 4.27
C CYS A 228 -12.72 -11.11 4.23
N TRP A 229 -12.82 -9.80 4.44
CA TRP A 229 -14.14 -9.16 4.51
C TRP A 229 -14.90 -9.24 3.19
N PRO A 230 -16.17 -9.69 3.16
CA PRO A 230 -16.94 -9.81 1.92
C PRO A 230 -17.59 -8.46 1.55
N SER A 231 -16.77 -7.45 1.23
CA SER A 231 -17.25 -6.11 0.84
C SER A 231 -18.13 -6.10 -0.41
N ARG A 232 -18.03 -7.14 -1.24
CA ARG A 232 -18.81 -7.35 -2.47
C ARG A 232 -19.42 -8.74 -2.46
N ARG A 233 -20.41 -8.94 -3.33
CA ARG A 233 -20.85 -10.28 -3.76
C ARG A 233 -20.45 -10.44 -5.21
N ILE A 234 -19.66 -11.46 -5.51
CA ILE A 234 -19.04 -11.63 -6.81
C ILE A 234 -19.32 -13.04 -7.32
N ARG A 235 -19.63 -13.13 -8.62
CA ARG A 235 -19.70 -14.41 -9.34
C ARG A 235 -18.97 -14.28 -10.67
N LEU A 236 -17.89 -15.03 -10.80
CA LEU A 236 -17.15 -15.15 -12.05
C LEU A 236 -17.94 -16.07 -13.00
N VAL A 237 -17.95 -15.73 -14.28
CA VAL A 237 -18.55 -16.55 -15.32
C VAL A 237 -17.45 -16.97 -16.27
N ARG A 238 -17.16 -18.28 -16.27
CA ARG A 238 -16.17 -18.89 -17.13
C ARG A 238 -16.79 -19.22 -18.48
N ASP A 239 -16.13 -18.81 -19.54
CA ASP A 239 -16.50 -19.10 -20.91
C ASP A 239 -16.03 -20.53 -21.31
N ASP A 240 -16.51 -21.02 -22.45
CA ASP A 240 -16.18 -22.38 -22.95
C ASP A 240 -14.68 -22.58 -23.23
N ASP A 241 -13.96 -21.51 -23.59
CA ASP A 241 -12.51 -21.51 -23.79
C ASP A 241 -11.71 -21.46 -22.47
N GLY A 242 -12.40 -21.42 -21.34
CA GLY A 242 -11.83 -21.44 -20.01
C GLY A 242 -11.43 -20.08 -19.46
N MET A 243 -11.60 -18.99 -20.22
CA MET A 243 -11.33 -17.61 -19.80
C MET A 243 -12.53 -17.02 -19.04
N VAL A 244 -12.32 -15.90 -18.36
CA VAL A 244 -13.37 -15.13 -17.67
C VAL A 244 -13.50 -13.78 -18.36
N ARG A 245 -14.58 -13.56 -19.11
CA ARG A 245 -14.92 -12.28 -19.73
C ARG A 245 -16.04 -11.55 -19.04
N THR A 246 -16.88 -12.29 -18.30
CA THR A 246 -18.06 -11.73 -17.64
C THR A 246 -18.10 -12.03 -16.14
N VAL A 247 -18.67 -11.08 -15.40
CA VAL A 247 -18.74 -11.13 -13.93
C VAL A 247 -20.02 -10.47 -13.45
N VAL A 248 -20.61 -11.03 -12.38
CA VAL A 248 -21.61 -10.34 -11.56
C VAL A 248 -20.88 -9.73 -10.37
N VAL A 249 -21.05 -8.43 -10.12
CA VAL A 249 -20.50 -7.74 -8.96
C VAL A 249 -21.58 -6.87 -8.32
N CYS A 250 -21.89 -7.17 -7.06
CA CYS A 250 -22.92 -6.51 -6.28
C CYS A 250 -22.38 -5.99 -4.95
N ALA A 251 -23.16 -5.11 -4.31
CA ALA A 251 -22.89 -4.64 -2.95
C ALA A 251 -22.83 -5.81 -1.95
N GLY A 252 -21.82 -5.81 -1.08
CA GLY A 252 -21.63 -6.81 -0.02
C GLY A 252 -21.87 -6.25 1.38
N ASP A 253 -21.19 -6.83 2.38
CA ASP A 253 -21.38 -6.49 3.79
C ASP A 253 -20.79 -5.11 4.12
N ASP A 254 -21.52 -4.35 4.94
CA ASP A 254 -21.06 -3.06 5.44
C ASP A 254 -20.15 -3.24 6.63
N LEU A 255 -18.95 -2.66 6.53
CA LEU A 255 -17.94 -2.69 7.58
C LEU A 255 -18.16 -1.48 8.51
N LYS A 256 -18.72 -1.70 9.71
CA LYS A 256 -18.99 -0.62 10.68
C LYS A 256 -17.73 0.10 11.14
N SER A 257 -16.78 -0.67 11.69
CA SER A 257 -15.46 -0.21 12.12
C SER A 257 -14.66 -1.43 12.55
N HIS A 258 -13.38 -1.45 12.23
CA HIS A 258 -12.43 -2.44 12.72
C HIS A 258 -11.04 -1.79 12.74
N PRO A 259 -10.29 -1.90 13.85
CA PRO A 259 -8.93 -1.38 13.91
C PRO A 259 -8.02 -2.27 13.05
N ASP A 260 -7.71 -1.83 11.82
CA ASP A 260 -6.69 -2.48 11.00
C ASP A 260 -5.30 -2.08 11.53
N PRO A 261 -4.47 -3.02 12.01
CA PRO A 261 -3.14 -2.69 12.52
C PRO A 261 -2.19 -2.15 11.45
N LEU A 262 -2.50 -2.37 10.18
CA LEU A 262 -1.72 -1.93 9.03
C LEU A 262 -2.16 -0.54 8.53
N ILE A 263 -3.09 0.13 9.23
CA ILE A 263 -3.61 1.44 8.83
C ILE A 263 -3.52 2.41 10.00
N GLY A 264 -3.02 3.62 9.74
CA GLY A 264 -2.95 4.69 10.73
C GLY A 264 -4.30 5.36 10.99
N ARG A 265 -4.52 5.90 12.21
CA ARG A 265 -5.72 6.72 12.50
C ARG A 265 -5.61 8.07 11.78
N GLY A 266 -6.74 8.61 11.31
CA GLY A 266 -6.77 9.94 10.66
C GLY A 266 -6.28 9.98 9.20
N GLN A 267 -5.77 8.88 8.65
CA GLN A 267 -5.42 8.74 7.23
C GLN A 267 -6.68 8.59 6.35
N SER A 268 -7.50 9.64 6.31
CA SER A 268 -8.52 9.80 5.27
C SER A 268 -7.86 10.45 4.07
N ALA A 269 -7.80 9.74 2.95
CA ALA A 269 -7.56 10.34 1.64
C ALA A 269 -8.73 11.26 1.25
N SER A 270 -8.81 12.43 1.91
CA SER A 270 -9.60 13.58 1.48
C SER A 270 -8.74 14.61 0.75
N ALA A 271 -7.42 14.36 0.68
CA ALA A 271 -6.50 15.17 -0.10
C ALA A 271 -6.83 15.05 -1.59
N SER A 272 -6.94 16.17 -2.28
CA SER A 272 -7.12 16.22 -3.73
C SER A 272 -5.96 15.53 -4.46
N HIS A 273 -6.15 15.07 -5.71
CA HIS A 273 -5.06 14.51 -6.55
C HIS A 273 -3.80 15.41 -6.56
N ARG A 274 -4.01 16.73 -6.56
CA ARG A 274 -2.94 17.74 -6.46
C ARG A 274 -2.17 17.71 -5.14
N GLU A 275 -2.82 17.37 -4.03
CA GLU A 275 -2.14 17.23 -2.74
C GLU A 275 -1.42 15.89 -2.63
N VAL A 276 -1.96 14.78 -3.13
CA VAL A 276 -1.31 13.47 -2.99
C VAL A 276 -0.13 13.30 -3.95
N CYS A 277 -0.28 13.75 -5.21
CA CYS A 277 0.84 13.80 -6.14
C CYS A 277 1.88 14.83 -5.72
N ALA A 278 1.52 15.83 -4.89
CA ALA A 278 2.45 16.82 -4.34
C ALA A 278 3.25 16.34 -3.11
N ARG A 279 2.69 15.41 -2.33
CA ARG A 279 3.20 14.97 -1.03
C ARG A 279 4.00 13.66 -1.21
N GLY A 280 5.31 13.74 -1.03
CA GLY A 280 6.24 12.64 -1.32
C GLY A 280 6.39 11.66 -0.15
N LEU A 281 7.61 11.55 0.38
CA LEU A 281 7.94 10.77 1.59
C LEU A 281 7.14 11.20 2.84
N GLN A 282 6.39 12.31 2.73
CA GLN A 282 5.48 12.86 3.73
C GLN A 282 4.41 11.87 4.24
N PHE A 283 4.16 10.74 3.56
CA PHE A 283 3.22 9.72 4.05
C PHE A 283 3.88 8.44 4.56
N THR A 284 5.08 8.09 4.09
CA THR A 284 5.74 6.85 4.51
C THR A 284 6.31 6.95 5.93
N VAL A 285 6.69 8.15 6.38
CA VAL A 285 7.39 8.34 7.67
C VAL A 285 6.70 9.30 8.65
N PRO A 286 6.12 10.44 8.25
CA PRO A 286 5.41 11.31 9.20
C PRO A 286 4.21 10.67 9.89
N GLY A 287 3.46 9.80 9.21
CA GLY A 287 2.39 9.03 9.84
C GLY A 287 2.88 8.09 10.95
N LEU A 288 4.18 7.75 10.98
CA LEU A 288 4.80 6.94 12.04
C LEU A 288 5.37 7.80 13.19
N TYR A 289 5.47 9.13 13.02
CA TYR A 289 6.32 9.98 13.86
C TYR A 289 5.65 11.27 14.36
N GLU A 290 4.85 11.96 13.53
CA GLU A 290 4.26 13.26 13.88
C GLU A 290 3.08 13.14 14.85
N ASP A 291 2.37 12.00 14.83
CA ASP A 291 1.27 11.70 15.72
C ASP A 291 1.31 10.20 16.07
N ALA A 292 1.81 9.88 17.27
CA ALA A 292 1.89 8.51 17.77
C ALA A 292 0.49 7.85 17.85
N ASP A 293 -0.58 8.64 17.98
CA ASP A 293 -1.96 8.14 17.96
C ASP A 293 -2.46 7.88 16.52
N ALA A 294 -1.82 8.48 15.51
CA ALA A 294 -2.09 8.27 14.10
C ALA A 294 -1.28 7.13 13.46
N ALA A 295 -0.21 6.66 14.09
CA ALA A 295 0.62 5.58 13.55
C ALA A 295 -0.14 4.26 13.42
N PRO A 296 0.13 3.46 12.36
CA PRO A 296 -0.42 2.12 12.26
C PRO A 296 0.04 1.29 13.45
N ALA A 297 -0.88 0.55 14.08
CA ALA A 297 -0.59 -0.19 15.31
C ALA A 297 0.55 -1.21 15.15
N VAL A 298 0.79 -1.70 13.91
CA VAL A 298 1.91 -2.59 13.59
C VAL A 298 3.28 -1.95 13.86
N ALA A 299 3.41 -0.63 13.74
CA ALA A 299 4.66 0.08 14.02
C ALA A 299 4.97 0.08 15.52
N GLY A 300 3.97 0.41 16.36
CA GLY A 300 4.11 0.31 17.82
C GLY A 300 4.34 -1.13 18.29
N TRP A 301 3.69 -2.10 17.64
CA TRP A 301 3.91 -3.52 17.88
C TRP A 301 5.37 -3.93 17.67
N LEU A 302 5.96 -3.52 16.54
CA LEU A 302 7.36 -3.79 16.23
C LEU A 302 8.31 -2.98 17.11
N ALA A 303 8.01 -1.72 17.44
CA ALA A 303 8.84 -0.89 18.29
C ALA A 303 9.11 -1.58 19.65
N ALA A 304 8.08 -2.19 20.25
CA ALA A 304 8.22 -2.98 21.49
C ALA A 304 9.10 -4.24 21.34
N ARG A 305 9.37 -4.70 20.11
CA ARG A 305 10.08 -5.94 19.75
C ARG A 305 11.32 -5.73 18.92
N HIS A 306 11.76 -4.49 18.73
CA HIS A 306 12.88 -4.16 17.87
C HIS A 306 14.15 -4.97 18.19
N HIS A 307 14.33 -5.37 19.46
CA HIS A 307 15.45 -6.18 19.93
C HIS A 307 15.50 -7.62 19.37
N HIS A 308 14.41 -8.12 18.79
CA HIS A 308 14.36 -9.40 18.07
C HIS A 308 14.70 -9.26 16.59
N VAL A 309 14.77 -8.03 16.07
CA VAL A 309 14.90 -7.73 14.65
C VAL A 309 16.25 -7.11 14.37
N ASP A 310 17.13 -7.90 13.77
CA ASP A 310 18.44 -7.45 13.33
C ASP A 310 18.37 -6.81 11.94
N GLY A 311 19.15 -5.75 11.75
CA GLY A 311 19.29 -5.08 10.45
C GLY A 311 18.16 -4.10 10.12
N LEU A 312 17.94 -3.90 8.82
CA LEU A 312 16.93 -2.99 8.31
C LEU A 312 15.62 -3.73 8.05
N ILE A 313 14.52 -3.09 8.40
CA ILE A 313 13.17 -3.43 7.92
C ILE A 313 12.80 -2.48 6.79
N GLY A 314 12.05 -2.98 5.82
CA GLY A 314 11.32 -2.11 4.91
C GLY A 314 10.03 -1.62 5.58
N VAL A 315 9.65 -0.39 5.31
CA VAL A 315 8.33 0.16 5.63
C VAL A 315 7.72 0.62 4.33
N GLU A 316 6.75 -0.14 3.87
CA GLU A 316 6.05 0.07 2.62
C GLU A 316 4.69 0.72 2.87
N THR A 317 4.41 1.83 2.19
CA THR A 317 3.05 2.39 2.13
C THR A 317 2.45 2.22 0.74
N THR A 318 1.20 1.79 0.70
CA THR A 318 0.41 1.64 -0.52
C THR A 318 -0.91 2.39 -0.39
N GLU A 319 -1.26 3.15 -1.43
CA GLU A 319 -2.47 3.96 -1.47
C GLU A 319 -3.24 3.77 -2.78
N MET A 320 -4.56 3.74 -2.67
CA MET A 320 -5.45 3.88 -3.82
C MET A 320 -6.05 5.29 -3.80
N ILE A 321 -5.68 6.11 -4.78
CA ILE A 321 -6.20 7.46 -4.94
C ILE A 321 -7.52 7.36 -5.68
N THR A 322 -8.55 7.96 -5.12
CA THR A 322 -9.90 7.92 -5.69
C THR A 322 -10.46 9.32 -5.89
N ASN A 323 -11.28 9.47 -6.92
CA ASN A 323 -11.98 10.72 -7.25
C ASN A 323 -13.51 10.51 -7.15
N LEU A 324 -14.28 11.58 -7.35
CA LEU A 324 -15.74 11.57 -7.37
C LEU A 324 -16.34 10.90 -6.13
N HIS A 325 -15.86 11.31 -4.95
CA HIS A 325 -16.25 10.70 -3.66
C HIS A 325 -15.95 9.20 -3.55
N GLY A 326 -14.90 8.72 -4.22
CA GLY A 326 -14.48 7.32 -4.13
C GLY A 326 -15.10 6.42 -5.19
N ALA A 327 -15.71 7.00 -6.23
CA ALA A 327 -16.40 6.25 -7.27
C ALA A 327 -15.45 5.74 -8.37
N THR A 328 -14.34 6.44 -8.59
CA THR A 328 -13.33 6.09 -9.60
C THR A 328 -11.94 6.04 -8.98
N VAL A 329 -11.12 5.10 -9.45
CA VAL A 329 -9.68 5.09 -9.20
C VAL A 329 -9.03 6.13 -10.10
N GLU A 330 -8.09 6.88 -9.56
CA GLU A 330 -7.32 7.87 -10.30
C GLU A 330 -5.86 7.44 -10.42
N ASP A 331 -5.30 6.87 -9.34
CA ASP A 331 -3.94 6.36 -9.31
C ASP A 331 -3.75 5.32 -8.18
N THR A 332 -2.70 4.53 -8.27
CA THR A 332 -2.25 3.60 -7.23
C THR A 332 -0.77 3.83 -6.96
N THR A 333 -0.41 4.11 -5.70
CA THR A 333 0.97 4.43 -5.33
C THR A 333 1.56 3.41 -4.38
N ARG A 334 2.86 3.15 -4.52
CA ARG A 334 3.68 2.32 -3.63
C ARG A 334 4.94 3.11 -3.27
N ARG A 335 5.31 3.11 -2.00
CA ARG A 335 6.54 3.75 -1.50
C ARG A 335 7.17 2.86 -0.45
N GLU A 336 8.49 2.81 -0.42
CA GLU A 336 9.22 1.95 0.52
C GLU A 336 10.48 2.65 1.04
N ILE A 337 10.61 2.71 2.37
CA ILE A 337 11.84 3.13 3.05
C ILE A 337 12.42 1.96 3.85
N ALA A 338 13.73 1.81 3.86
CA ALA A 338 14.41 0.86 4.74
C ALA A 338 15.01 1.58 5.94
N LEU A 339 14.71 1.13 7.15
CA LEU A 339 15.18 1.73 8.41
C LEU A 339 15.48 0.64 9.46
N PRO A 340 16.36 0.89 10.43
CA PRO A 340 16.53 -0.04 11.55
C PRO A 340 15.26 -0.06 12.40
N ALA A 341 14.85 -1.23 12.92
CA ALA A 341 13.64 -1.34 13.74
C ALA A 341 13.65 -0.40 14.97
N SER A 342 14.84 -0.10 15.50
CA SER A 342 15.02 0.87 16.59
C SER A 342 14.54 2.28 16.21
N ALA A 343 14.53 2.67 14.94
CA ALA A 343 14.04 4.00 14.53
C ALA A 343 12.53 4.18 14.76
N LEU A 344 11.78 3.10 15.03
CA LEU A 344 10.38 3.17 15.46
C LEU A 344 10.23 3.41 16.98
N VAL A 345 11.33 3.46 17.74
CA VAL A 345 11.33 3.56 19.21
C VAL A 345 11.69 4.99 19.63
N PRO A 346 10.77 5.77 20.22
CA PRO A 346 10.94 7.19 20.50
C PRO A 346 12.23 7.58 21.22
N GLU A 347 12.68 6.77 22.16
CA GLU A 347 13.82 7.06 23.02
C GLU A 347 15.19 6.77 22.37
N THR A 348 15.23 6.28 21.13
CA THR A 348 16.49 5.88 20.49
C THR A 348 17.11 7.01 19.65
N ALA A 349 18.45 7.00 19.56
CA ALA A 349 19.17 7.90 18.66
C ALA A 349 18.74 7.72 17.19
N ALA A 350 18.42 6.48 16.79
CA ALA A 350 17.94 6.19 15.44
C ALA A 350 16.59 6.87 15.14
N HIS A 351 15.68 6.91 16.11
CA HIS A 351 14.42 7.63 15.99
C HIS A 351 14.65 9.13 15.84
N ALA A 352 15.44 9.73 16.76
CA ALA A 352 15.77 11.15 16.69
C ALA A 352 16.39 11.57 15.33
N ARG A 353 17.29 10.73 14.78
CA ARG A 353 17.88 10.95 13.44
C ARG A 353 16.83 10.87 12.34
N LEU A 354 15.96 9.86 12.37
CA LEU A 354 14.88 9.73 11.40
C LEU A 354 13.94 10.95 11.44
N GLY A 355 13.58 11.43 12.63
CA GLY A 355 12.76 12.63 12.82
C GLY A 355 13.37 13.88 12.17
N ARG A 356 14.68 14.10 12.32
CA ARG A 356 15.39 15.22 11.64
C ARG A 356 15.37 15.09 10.12
N LEU A 357 15.67 13.89 9.59
CA LEU A 357 15.63 13.64 8.15
C LEU A 357 14.22 13.89 7.56
N VAL A 358 13.18 13.48 8.28
CA VAL A 358 11.78 13.73 7.89
C VAL A 358 11.45 15.22 7.92
N ALA A 359 11.87 15.94 8.96
CA ALA A 359 11.67 17.38 9.05
C ALA A 359 12.36 18.12 7.88
N MET A 360 13.62 17.77 7.58
CA MET A 360 14.35 18.31 6.43
C MET A 360 13.61 18.05 5.10
N LEU A 361 13.12 16.82 4.90
CA LEU A 361 12.33 16.44 3.72
C LEU A 361 11.06 17.26 3.58
N LYS A 362 10.33 17.44 4.68
CA LYS A 362 9.10 18.23 4.70
C LYS A 362 9.37 19.68 4.35
N THR A 363 10.37 20.29 4.97
CA THR A 363 10.80 21.66 4.70
C THR A 363 11.17 21.85 3.22
N ALA A 364 11.89 20.88 2.62
CA ALA A 364 12.20 20.95 1.19
C ALA A 364 10.97 20.83 0.29
N GLU A 365 10.07 19.89 0.55
CA GLU A 365 8.84 19.71 -0.23
C GLU A 365 7.91 20.95 -0.11
N ASP A 366 7.79 21.54 1.08
CA ASP A 366 7.01 22.75 1.31
C ASP A 366 7.61 23.95 0.57
N GLY A 367 8.94 24.11 0.61
CA GLY A 367 9.65 25.14 -0.15
C GLY A 367 9.48 25.01 -1.66
N ILE A 368 9.58 23.79 -2.20
CA ILE A 368 9.29 23.48 -3.62
C ILE A 368 7.83 23.80 -3.95
N GLY A 369 6.90 23.44 -3.07
CA GLY A 369 5.47 23.71 -3.23
C GLY A 369 5.16 25.20 -3.27
N GLU A 370 5.79 25.99 -2.39
CA GLU A 370 5.66 27.44 -2.34
C GLU A 370 6.19 28.10 -3.62
N VAL A 371 7.37 27.67 -4.10
CA VAL A 371 7.95 28.12 -5.38
C VAL A 371 6.99 27.84 -6.54
N THR A 372 6.46 26.61 -6.59
CA THR A 372 5.52 26.16 -7.62
C THR A 372 4.22 26.98 -7.60
N ALA A 373 3.66 27.23 -6.42
CA ALA A 373 2.43 28.00 -6.25
C ALA A 373 2.61 29.47 -6.65
N LYS A 374 3.74 30.09 -6.28
CA LYS A 374 4.03 31.48 -6.66
C LYS A 374 4.29 31.63 -8.16
N ALA A 375 4.96 30.67 -8.80
CA ALA A 375 5.11 30.64 -10.26
C ALA A 375 3.74 30.57 -10.96
N TYR A 376 2.85 29.70 -10.46
CA TYR A 376 1.50 29.55 -11.00
C TYR A 376 0.64 30.80 -10.84
N GLN A 377 0.67 31.47 -9.68
CA GLN A 377 -0.10 32.69 -9.42
C GLN A 377 0.31 33.86 -10.31
N ARG A 378 1.58 33.92 -10.71
CA ARG A 378 2.15 35.06 -11.42
C ARG A 378 1.87 35.03 -12.92
N ASP A 379 2.03 33.87 -13.56
CA ASP A 379 1.92 33.77 -15.03
C ASP A 379 0.78 32.87 -15.53
N ARG A 380 0.03 32.20 -14.63
CA ARG A 380 -1.00 31.20 -14.99
C ARG A 380 -0.51 30.09 -15.92
N GLU A 381 0.80 29.89 -16.05
CA GLU A 381 1.35 28.85 -16.91
C GLU A 381 1.52 27.53 -16.14
N PRO A 382 0.79 26.46 -16.50
CA PRO A 382 0.93 25.15 -15.87
C PRO A 382 2.26 24.45 -16.17
N VAL A 383 3.09 25.00 -17.07
CA VAL A 383 4.31 24.34 -17.59
C VAL A 383 5.48 24.44 -16.60
N ALA A 384 5.76 25.63 -16.06
CA ALA A 384 6.81 25.82 -15.05
C ALA A 384 6.55 25.03 -13.76
N ALA A 385 5.28 24.91 -13.36
CA ALA A 385 4.87 24.10 -12.22
C ALA A 385 5.06 22.60 -12.47
N GLY A 386 4.75 22.13 -13.69
CA GLY A 386 5.01 20.75 -14.11
C GLY A 386 6.51 20.43 -14.20
N ALA A 387 7.32 21.38 -14.66
CA ALA A 387 8.76 21.24 -14.78
C ALA A 387 9.48 21.14 -13.42
N ALA A 388 9.15 22.03 -12.48
CA ALA A 388 9.70 21.98 -11.12
C ALA A 388 9.34 20.65 -10.44
N ARG A 389 8.11 20.16 -10.65
CA ARG A 389 7.68 18.84 -10.18
C ARG A 389 8.50 17.71 -10.79
N ALA A 390 8.67 17.72 -12.11
CA ALA A 390 9.41 16.70 -12.84
C ALA A 390 10.89 16.65 -12.41
N ALA A 391 11.52 17.79 -12.12
CA ALA A 391 12.90 17.84 -11.62
C ALA A 391 13.04 17.17 -10.24
N VAL A 392 12.10 17.43 -9.34
CA VAL A 392 12.08 16.83 -8.00
C VAL A 392 11.82 15.32 -8.07
N ASP A 393 10.87 14.90 -8.89
CA ASP A 393 10.57 13.48 -9.08
C ASP A 393 11.73 12.74 -9.77
N ALA A 394 12.47 13.40 -10.67
CA ALA A 394 13.66 12.83 -11.31
C ALA A 394 14.83 12.63 -10.35
N ALA A 395 15.02 13.54 -9.39
CA ALA A 395 16.13 13.48 -8.45
C ALA A 395 15.82 12.58 -7.21
N ARG A 396 14.53 12.30 -6.96
CA ARG A 396 14.04 11.51 -5.80
C ARG A 396 14.71 10.15 -5.60
N PRO A 397 14.92 9.30 -6.64
CA PRO A 397 15.50 7.96 -6.44
C PRO A 397 16.95 8.00 -5.89
N GLN A 398 17.72 9.00 -6.31
CA GLN A 398 19.10 9.19 -5.83
C GLN A 398 19.09 9.57 -4.35
N TRP A 399 18.21 10.49 -3.96
CA TRP A 399 18.02 10.88 -2.57
C TRP A 399 17.57 9.71 -1.68
N GLU A 400 16.60 8.89 -2.12
CA GLU A 400 16.17 7.71 -1.36
C GLU A 400 17.30 6.69 -1.18
N ASN A 401 18.15 6.51 -2.20
CA ASN A 401 19.34 5.68 -2.10
C ASN A 401 20.37 6.23 -1.12
N ASP A 402 20.57 7.54 -1.10
CA ASP A 402 21.45 8.17 -0.14
C ASP A 402 20.87 8.04 1.26
N LEU A 403 19.58 8.32 1.49
CA LEU A 403 18.89 8.09 2.76
C LEU A 403 19.10 6.66 3.29
N ARG A 404 18.96 5.65 2.40
CA ARG A 404 19.22 4.24 2.73
C ARG A 404 20.68 3.97 3.12
N ARG A 405 21.65 4.65 2.52
CA ARG A 405 23.08 4.57 2.90
C ARG A 405 23.33 5.23 4.26
N LEU A 406 22.63 6.32 4.53
CA LEU A 406 22.84 7.14 5.72
C LEU A 406 22.22 6.49 6.96
N LEU A 407 21.04 5.88 6.80
CA LEU A 407 20.42 5.03 7.82
C LEU A 407 21.22 3.73 8.11
N ARG A 408 22.19 3.36 7.27
CA ARG A 408 23.14 2.26 7.53
C ARG A 408 24.41 2.70 8.27
N GLY A 409 24.66 4.01 8.42
CA GLY A 409 25.88 4.56 9.00
C GLY A 409 25.73 5.06 10.45
N GLY A 410 26.86 5.30 11.11
CA GLY A 410 26.94 5.97 12.42
C GLY A 410 26.85 7.51 12.30
N ASP A 411 27.22 8.25 13.36
CA ASP A 411 27.06 9.72 13.41
C ASP A 411 27.70 10.50 12.24
N ASP A 412 28.78 9.98 11.63
CA ASP A 412 29.41 10.62 10.45
C ASP A 412 28.55 10.55 9.19
N ALA A 413 27.64 9.59 9.10
CA ALA A 413 26.69 9.51 8.01
C ALA A 413 25.63 10.62 8.09
N GLU A 414 25.36 11.19 9.26
CA GLU A 414 24.38 12.27 9.39
C GLU A 414 24.85 13.59 8.78
N ARG A 415 26.11 13.98 9.01
CA ARG A 415 26.69 15.16 8.35
C ARG A 415 26.70 15.00 6.84
N GLN A 416 27.10 13.82 6.36
CA GLN A 416 27.08 13.50 4.94
C GLN A 416 25.66 13.48 4.36
N ALA A 417 24.65 13.16 5.17
CA ALA A 417 23.24 13.18 4.79
C ALA A 417 22.76 14.58 4.49
N VAL A 418 23.07 15.49 5.40
CA VAL A 418 22.73 16.90 5.32
C VAL A 418 23.42 17.53 4.11
N ASP A 419 24.70 17.25 3.90
CA ASP A 419 25.44 17.77 2.74
C ASP A 419 24.86 17.26 1.41
N LEU A 420 24.56 15.96 1.31
CA LEU A 420 23.92 15.36 0.14
C LEU A 420 22.50 15.90 -0.08
N PHE A 421 21.75 16.13 1.00
CA PHE A 421 20.40 16.69 0.92
C PHE A 421 20.41 18.14 0.44
N THR A 422 21.27 18.96 1.03
CA THR A 422 21.44 20.36 0.63
C THR A 422 21.88 20.44 -0.84
N ALA A 423 22.78 19.55 -1.28
CA ALA A 423 23.17 19.45 -2.68
C ALA A 423 21.98 19.05 -3.58
N PHE A 424 21.18 18.07 -3.17
CA PHE A 424 19.97 17.65 -3.90
C PHE A 424 18.94 18.79 -4.04
N VAL A 425 18.62 19.47 -2.95
CA VAL A 425 17.67 20.60 -2.96
C VAL A 425 18.18 21.74 -3.85
N THR A 426 19.50 21.98 -3.81
CA THR A 426 20.15 22.99 -4.65
C THR A 426 20.06 22.60 -6.13
N ASP A 427 20.40 21.36 -6.51
CA ASP A 427 20.32 20.92 -7.91
C ASP A 427 18.88 20.87 -8.42
N ALA A 428 17.91 20.39 -7.62
CA ALA A 428 16.49 20.40 -7.99
C ALA A 428 15.98 21.83 -8.23
N ALA A 429 16.38 22.78 -7.39
CA ALA A 429 16.08 24.19 -7.59
C ALA A 429 16.77 24.74 -8.86
N GLU A 430 18.02 24.39 -9.12
CA GLU A 430 18.74 24.79 -10.34
C GLU A 430 18.10 24.24 -11.62
N GLN A 431 17.65 22.99 -11.61
CA GLN A 431 16.95 22.41 -12.75
C GLN A 431 15.59 23.08 -12.98
N ALA A 432 14.84 23.36 -11.91
CA ALA A 432 13.60 24.13 -12.00
C ALA A 432 13.86 25.53 -12.59
N MET A 433 14.96 26.18 -12.22
CA MET A 433 15.38 27.47 -12.82
C MET A 433 15.72 27.35 -14.31
N LYS A 434 16.45 26.29 -14.72
CA LYS A 434 16.83 26.07 -16.12
C LYS A 434 15.61 25.85 -17.02
N VAL A 435 14.64 25.05 -16.57
CA VAL A 435 13.43 24.79 -17.37
C VAL A 435 12.57 26.06 -17.47
N ALA A 436 12.37 26.78 -16.37
CA ALA A 436 11.64 28.04 -16.39
C ALA A 436 12.27 29.07 -17.34
N ALA A 437 13.62 29.16 -17.37
CA ALA A 437 14.35 30.07 -18.26
C ALA A 437 14.27 29.67 -19.75
N HIS A 438 14.04 28.39 -20.07
CA HIS A 438 13.98 27.90 -21.44
C HIS A 438 12.58 28.00 -22.06
N GLU A 439 11.53 27.96 -21.23
CA GLU A 439 10.13 27.97 -21.68
C GLU A 439 9.51 29.38 -21.77
N THR A 440 10.10 30.39 -21.12
CA THR A 440 9.56 31.77 -21.13
C THR A 440 10.53 32.78 -21.78
N SER A 441 10.04 33.51 -22.79
CA SER A 441 10.88 34.37 -23.66
C SER A 441 10.90 35.86 -23.26
N ASN A 442 10.71 36.22 -21.99
CA ASN A 442 10.55 37.65 -21.62
C ASN A 442 11.12 38.01 -20.23
N SER A 443 11.24 39.32 -19.98
CA SER A 443 11.76 39.99 -18.77
C SER A 443 11.24 39.49 -17.41
N HIS A 444 10.17 38.68 -17.40
CA HIS A 444 9.61 38.02 -16.23
C HIS A 444 10.46 36.86 -15.69
N VAL A 445 11.37 36.31 -16.51
CA VAL A 445 12.33 35.24 -16.13
C VAL A 445 13.23 35.68 -14.97
N VAL A 446 13.72 36.92 -14.99
CA VAL A 446 14.67 37.43 -13.98
C VAL A 446 14.02 37.48 -12.59
N ASP A 447 12.75 37.86 -12.52
CA ASP A 447 11.99 37.92 -11.28
C ASP A 447 11.61 36.54 -10.76
N LEU A 448 11.28 35.60 -11.65
CA LEU A 448 10.99 34.21 -11.29
C LEU A 448 12.26 33.52 -10.77
N VAL A 449 13.39 33.68 -11.47
CA VAL A 449 14.70 33.18 -11.04
C VAL A 449 15.12 33.80 -9.70
N GLY A 450 14.92 35.11 -9.50
CA GLY A 450 15.18 35.77 -8.22
C GLY A 450 14.34 35.21 -7.06
N LEU A 451 13.07 34.89 -7.32
CA LEU A 451 12.17 34.30 -6.33
C LEU A 451 12.56 32.85 -5.99
N VAL A 452 12.96 32.06 -6.99
CA VAL A 452 13.44 30.68 -6.78
C VAL A 452 14.73 30.73 -5.95
N LEU A 453 15.71 31.57 -6.32
CA LEU A 453 16.98 31.72 -5.59
C LEU A 453 16.78 32.17 -4.13
N TRP A 454 15.87 33.10 -3.88
CA TRP A 454 15.55 33.54 -2.52
C TRP A 454 14.93 32.41 -1.70
N SER A 455 13.96 31.69 -2.28
CA SER A 455 13.28 30.56 -1.62
C SER A 455 14.26 29.42 -1.34
N SER A 456 15.15 29.10 -2.28
CA SER A 456 16.20 28.07 -2.11
C SER A 456 17.18 28.43 -1.00
N ARG A 457 17.66 29.68 -0.93
CA ARG A 457 18.57 30.11 0.15
C ARG A 457 17.91 30.06 1.52
N ARG A 458 16.65 30.51 1.59
CA ARG A 458 15.86 30.42 2.82
C ARG A 458 15.71 28.96 3.25
N LEU A 459 15.39 28.08 2.32
CA LEU A 459 15.25 26.64 2.55
C LEU A 459 16.57 26.02 3.05
N CYS A 460 17.71 26.34 2.42
CA CYS A 460 19.02 25.86 2.89
C CYS A 460 19.34 26.31 4.33
N ASN A 461 18.94 27.54 4.71
CA ASN A 461 19.12 28.03 6.07
C ASN A 461 18.22 27.30 7.07
N GLU A 462 16.94 27.09 6.74
CA GLU A 462 15.99 26.35 7.58
C GLU A 462 16.46 24.88 7.77
N ILE A 463 17.01 24.25 6.72
CA ILE A 463 17.61 22.91 6.80
C ILE A 463 18.86 22.90 7.71
N ALA A 464 19.73 23.91 7.60
CA ALA A 464 20.94 24.01 8.41
C ALA A 464 20.62 24.14 9.91
N GLU A 465 19.56 24.88 10.26
CA GLU A 465 19.07 25.01 11.64
C GLU A 465 18.52 23.68 12.20
N ILE A 466 17.83 22.88 11.37
CA ILE A 466 17.32 21.56 11.76
C ILE A 466 18.46 20.53 11.96
N ALA A 467 19.56 20.69 11.23
CA ALA A 467 20.71 19.79 11.26
C ALA A 467 21.64 20.01 12.46
N GLU A 468 21.53 21.14 13.18
CA GLU A 468 22.32 21.35 14.39
C GLU A 468 21.92 20.31 15.47
N PRO A 469 22.89 19.59 16.06
CA PRO A 469 22.58 18.63 17.12
C PRO A 469 21.94 19.37 18.30
N ALA A 470 20.83 18.83 18.82
CA ALA A 470 20.21 19.36 20.03
C ALA A 470 21.27 19.45 21.15
N PRO A 471 21.35 20.58 21.88
CA PRO A 471 22.29 20.71 22.98
C PRO A 471 22.08 19.58 23.99
N ALA A 472 23.20 18.99 24.43
CA ALA A 472 23.29 17.77 25.24
C ALA A 472 22.56 17.85 26.59
#